data_AF-A0A8T5MRH5-F1
#
_entry.id   AF-A0A8T5MRH5-F1
#
_cell.length_a   1.000
_cell.length_b   1.000
_cell.length_c   1.000
_cell.angle_alpha   90.00
_cell.angle_beta   90.00
_cell.angle_gamma   90.00
#
_symmetry.space_group_name_H-M   'P 1'
#
loop_
_entity.id
_entity.type
_entity.pdbx_description
1 polymer ?
#
loop_
_entity_poly.entity_id
_entity_poly.type
_entity_poly.pdbx_seq_one_letter_code
_entity_poly.pdbx_strand_id
1 'polypeptide(L)' 'ILRFYDEKIADEKADEMKKRSFVCPVDAEIAIVSAKLKRERKWSLGDSIIYATAKKEGAKVLTGDPHFKGLKETIYIE' A
#
# COMPACT_ATOMS: atom_id res chain seq x y z
N ILE A 1 -14.17 -9.85 20.53
CA ILE A 1 -13.58 -10.15 19.20
C ILE A 1 -12.08 -9.88 19.19
N LEU A 2 -11.60 -8.66 19.52
CA LEU A 2 -10.16 -8.35 19.60
C LEU A 2 -9.36 -9.06 20.71
N ARG A 3 -10.02 -9.64 21.73
CA ARG A 3 -9.38 -10.36 22.84
C ARG A 3 -8.68 -11.68 22.44
N PHE A 4 -8.94 -12.17 21.24
CA PHE A 4 -8.38 -13.40 20.69
C PHE A 4 -7.50 -13.13 19.45
N TYR A 5 -7.04 -11.90 19.25
CA TYR A 5 -6.10 -11.57 18.19
C TYR A 5 -4.75 -11.24 18.84
N ASP A 6 -3.98 -12.29 19.11
CA ASP A 6 -2.59 -12.18 19.54
C ASP A 6 -1.65 -12.16 18.33
N GLU A 7 -0.36 -11.99 18.59
CA GLU A 7 0.69 -11.93 17.55
C GLU A 7 0.66 -13.17 16.64
N LYS A 8 0.46 -14.35 17.24
CA LYS A 8 0.38 -15.61 16.50
C LYS A 8 -0.76 -15.59 15.48
N ILE A 9 -1.94 -15.15 15.89
CA ILE A 9 -3.09 -15.09 14.98
C ILE A 9 -2.86 -14.03 13.89
N ALA A 10 -2.21 -12.90 14.20
CA ALA A 10 -1.85 -11.91 13.20
C ALA A 10 -0.89 -12.48 12.14
N ASP A 11 0.13 -13.24 12.56
CA ASP A 11 1.08 -13.91 11.66
C ASP A 11 0.38 -14.94 10.77
N GLU A 12 -0.48 -15.78 11.34
CA GLU A 12 -1.27 -16.76 10.57
C GLU A 12 -2.13 -16.08 9.49
N LYS A 13 -2.76 -14.95 9.82
CA LYS A 13 -3.55 -14.18 8.84
C LYS A 13 -2.68 -13.53 7.77
N ALA A 14 -1.54 -12.97 8.16
CA ALA A 14 -0.59 -12.39 7.21
C ALA A 14 -0.07 -13.45 6.22
N ASP A 15 0.22 -14.66 6.69
CA ASP A 15 0.67 -15.75 5.84
C ASP A 15 -0.42 -16.25 4.89
N GLU A 16 -1.66 -16.36 5.34
CA GLU A 16 -2.79 -16.68 4.45
C GLU A 16 -3.00 -15.61 3.36
N MET A 17 -2.80 -14.33 3.68
CA MET A 17 -2.83 -13.26 2.67
C MET A 17 -1.70 -13.41 1.66
N LYS A 18 -0.46 -13.65 2.12
CA LYS A 18 0.71 -13.84 1.24
C LYS A 18 0.52 -15.01 0.27
N LYS A 19 -0.12 -16.11 0.70
CA LYS A 19 -0.40 -17.28 -0.17
C LYS A 19 -1.30 -16.94 -1.37
N ARG A 20 -2.09 -15.87 -1.27
CA ARG A 20 -3.08 -15.46 -2.28
C ARG A 20 -2.73 -14.14 -2.95
N SER A 21 -1.51 -13.65 -2.75
CA SER A 21 -1.09 -12.34 -3.23
C SER A 21 0.35 -12.37 -3.73
N PHE A 22 0.68 -11.48 -4.66
CA PHE A 22 2.06 -11.23 -5.02
C PHE A 22 2.63 -10.17 -4.08
N VAL A 23 3.69 -10.51 -3.36
CA VAL A 23 4.39 -9.57 -2.50
C VAL A 23 5.42 -8.81 -3.34
N CYS A 24 5.15 -7.54 -3.62
CA CYS A 24 6.09 -6.67 -4.31
C CYS A 24 7.10 -6.09 -3.29
N PRO A 25 8.40 -6.40 -3.39
CA PRO A 25 9.40 -5.80 -2.52
C PRO A 25 9.58 -4.31 -2.84
N VAL A 26 9.81 -3.51 -1.81
CA VAL A 26 10.18 -2.10 -1.99
C VAL A 26 11.66 -2.05 -2.36
N ASP A 27 11.98 -1.56 -3.55
CA ASP A 27 13.35 -1.35 -4.00
C ASP A 27 13.74 0.13 -4.08
N ALA A 28 14.97 0.39 -4.49
CA ALA A 28 15.52 1.74 -4.54
C ALA A 28 14.73 2.68 -5.46
N GLU A 29 14.21 2.17 -6.58
CA GLU A 29 13.40 2.97 -7.50
C GLU A 29 12.09 3.40 -6.85
N ILE A 30 11.37 2.45 -6.23
CA ILE A 30 10.15 2.75 -5.47
C ILE A 30 10.46 3.79 -4.39
N ALA A 31 11.52 3.58 -3.60
CA ALA A 31 11.89 4.50 -2.51
C ALA A 31 12.16 5.93 -2.99
N ILE A 32 12.87 6.10 -4.11
CA ILE A 32 13.16 7.41 -4.71
C ILE A 32 11.88 8.09 -5.18
N VAL A 33 10.99 7.36 -5.86
CA VAL A 33 9.70 7.88 -6.34
C VAL A 33 8.80 8.26 -5.16
N SER A 34 8.74 7.43 -4.12
CA SER A 34 8.00 7.71 -2.89
C SER A 34 8.47 8.98 -2.20
N ALA A 35 9.79 9.21 -2.11
CA ALA A 35 10.32 10.44 -1.51
C ALA A 35 9.86 11.71 -2.26
N LYS A 36 9.79 11.64 -3.60
CA LYS A 36 9.28 12.75 -4.43
C LYS A 36 7.77 12.96 -4.18
N LEU A 37 6.97 11.90 -4.26
CA LEU A 37 5.53 11.94 -4.02
C LEU A 37 5.20 12.49 -2.64
N LYS A 38 5.91 12.02 -1.61
CA LYS A 38 5.77 12.49 -0.22
C LYS A 38 5.91 14.00 -0.12
N ARG A 39 6.94 14.55 -0.78
CA ARG A 39 7.21 16.00 -0.75
C ARG A 39 6.17 16.77 -1.55
N GLU A 40 5.87 16.33 -2.76
CA GLU A 40 4.94 17.03 -3.68
C GLU A 40 3.50 17.04 -3.17
N ARG A 41 3.06 15.94 -2.56
CA ARG A 41 1.67 15.76 -2.09
C ARG A 41 1.48 15.95 -0.60
N LYS A 42 2.57 16.17 0.15
CA LYS A 42 2.59 16.22 1.63
C LYS A 42 1.97 14.98 2.28
N TRP A 43 2.10 13.83 1.63
CA TRP A 43 1.58 12.56 2.10
C TRP A 43 2.41 11.92 3.20
N SER A 44 1.87 10.87 3.83
CA SER A 44 2.67 9.98 4.66
C SER A 44 3.68 9.21 3.81
N LEU A 45 4.71 8.65 4.46
CA LEU A 45 5.66 7.78 3.77
C LEU A 45 4.97 6.51 3.25
N GLY A 46 4.04 5.93 4.02
CA GLY A 46 3.29 4.74 3.64
C GLY A 46 2.48 4.93 2.36
N ASP A 47 1.69 6.00 2.28
CA ASP A 47 0.88 6.30 1.10
C ASP A 47 1.74 6.51 -0.14
N SER A 48 2.89 7.17 0.06
CA SER A 48 3.85 7.43 -1.00
C SER A 48 4.54 6.16 -1.50
N ILE A 49 4.80 5.18 -0.63
CA ILE A 49 5.30 3.85 -1.00
C ILE A 49 4.24 3.08 -1.78
N ILE A 50 3.03 2.96 -1.24
CA ILE A 50 1.93 2.23 -1.88
C ILE A 50 1.66 2.75 -3.30
N TYR A 51 1.56 4.07 -3.47
CA TYR A 51 1.28 4.67 -4.77
C TYR A 51 2.45 4.58 -5.74
N ALA A 52 3.70 4.71 -5.26
CA ALA A 52 4.89 4.52 -6.09
C ALA A 52 5.00 3.07 -6.59
N THR A 53 4.76 2.09 -5.71
CA THR A 53 4.73 0.67 -6.07
C THR A 53 3.66 0.42 -7.13
N ALA A 54 2.43 0.93 -6.93
CA ALA A 54 1.36 0.78 -7.93
C ALA A 54 1.73 1.37 -9.30
N LYS A 55 2.36 2.55 -9.32
CA LYS A 55 2.85 3.16 -10.56
C LYS A 55 3.90 2.31 -11.27
N LYS A 56 4.89 1.80 -10.52
CA LYS A 56 5.98 1.01 -11.09
C LYS A 56 5.50 -0.33 -11.65
N GLU A 57 4.65 -1.02 -10.91
CA GLU A 57 4.11 -2.33 -11.30
C GLU A 57 2.94 -2.25 -12.30
N GLY A 58 2.56 -1.05 -12.74
CA GLY A 58 1.39 -0.86 -13.62
C GLY A 58 0.06 -1.28 -12.97
N ALA A 59 0.00 -1.29 -11.64
CA ALA A 59 -1.14 -1.73 -10.86
C ALA A 59 -2.05 -0.55 -10.44
N LYS A 60 -3.14 -0.86 -9.72
CA LYS A 60 -4.05 0.12 -9.12
C LYS A 60 -4.06 -0.04 -7.60
N VAL A 61 -4.10 1.08 -6.88
CA VAL A 61 -4.39 1.13 -5.45
C VAL A 61 -5.90 1.04 -5.26
N LEU A 62 -6.39 -0.02 -4.63
CA LEU A 62 -7.78 -0.14 -4.19
C LEU A 62 -7.89 0.38 -2.76
N THR A 63 -8.62 1.48 -2.54
CA THR A 63 -8.71 2.08 -1.19
C THR A 63 -9.93 2.99 -1.04
N GLY A 64 -10.39 3.14 0.20
CA GLY A 64 -11.35 4.19 0.60
C GLY A 64 -10.69 5.42 1.22
N ASP A 65 -9.36 5.50 1.24
CA ASP A 65 -8.64 6.66 1.78
C ASP A 65 -8.78 7.88 0.85
N PRO A 66 -9.37 9.01 1.32
CA PRO A 66 -9.56 10.21 0.51
C PRO A 66 -8.28 10.81 -0.07
N HIS A 67 -7.12 10.56 0.53
CA HIS A 67 -5.84 11.01 -0.03
C HIS A 67 -5.62 10.53 -1.46
N PHE A 68 -6.17 9.36 -1.81
CA PHE A 68 -6.02 8.74 -3.12
C PHE A 68 -7.14 9.07 -4.11
N LYS A 69 -8.16 9.84 -3.70
CA LYS A 69 -9.34 10.13 -4.54
C LYS A 69 -8.92 10.92 -5.78
N GLY A 70 -9.43 10.51 -6.94
CA GLY A 70 -9.18 11.18 -8.23
C GLY A 70 -7.81 10.91 -8.87
N LEU A 71 -7.04 9.95 -8.34
CA LEU A 71 -5.73 9.61 -8.89
C LEU A 71 -5.79 8.55 -9.96
N LYS A 72 -4.93 8.70 -10.98
CA LYS A 72 -4.92 7.83 -12.16
C LYS A 72 -4.72 6.36 -11.78
N GLU A 73 -3.85 6.08 -10.82
CA GLU A 73 -3.54 4.72 -10.36
C GLU A 73 -4.39 4.27 -9.17
N THR A 74 -5.58 4.86 -8.95
CA THR A 74 -6.46 4.50 -7.84
C THR A 74 -7.82 4.00 -8.34
N ILE A 75 -8.30 2.91 -7.72
CA ILE A 75 -9.72 2.55 -7.70
C ILE A 75 -10.24 2.94 -6.32
N TYR A 76 -11.00 4.03 -6.27
CA TYR A 76 -11.52 4.56 -5.00
C TYR A 76 -12.88 3.92 -4.69
N ILE A 77 -13.05 3.45 -3.46
CA ILE A 77 -14.32 2.90 -2.96
C ILE A 77 -14.89 3.81 -1.87
N GLU A 78 -16.20 4.06 -1.92
CA GLU A 78 -16.94 4.86 -0.92
C GLU A 78 -17.44 4.01 0.25
#